data_AF-A0A949XJE3-F1
#
_entry.id   AF-A0A949XJE3-F1
#
_cell.length_a   1.000
_cell.length_b   1.000
_cell.length_c   1.000
_cell.angle_alpha   90.00
_cell.angle_beta   90.00
_cell.angle_gamma   90.00
#
_symmetry.space_group_name_H-M   'P 1'
#
loop_
_entity.id
_entity.type
_entity.pdbx_description
1 polymer ?
#
loop_
_entity_poly.entity_id
_entity_poly.type
_entity_poly.pdbx_seq_one_letter_code
_entity_poly.pdbx_strand_id
1 'polypeptide(L)'
;MSHAITPSGRAINPWWIGLTLTIATFMELLDTSIANVSLPHIAGGLGTSLDEATWVLTSYLVANAVVLPLSAWLSRVFGRKRYYMVCVALFTASSFLCGTAPNLGLLIFFRVLQGIAGGGLAPSEQAMLVDTFPPAKRAAAFGLYSMAIVLAPALGPTLGGWITDNSSWRWIFFINIPIGLLSVILTSRLVTDPPAFTEERRRIKESGRSRVDYVGILLFAIGFGCLEVVLDKGQEDDWFGSPFITAFTLVSLMALIFAVA
;
A
#
# COMPACT_ATOMS: atom_id res chain seq x y z
N MET A 1 -33.10 8.77 0.92
CA MET A 1 -31.61 8.84 1.00
C MET A 1 -31.17 7.83 2.05
N SER A 2 -30.46 6.77 1.68
CA SER A 2 -29.99 5.78 2.66
C SER A 2 -28.78 6.35 3.41
N HIS A 3 -28.93 6.57 4.71
CA HIS A 3 -27.89 7.07 5.60
C HIS A 3 -27.21 5.90 6.31
N ALA A 4 -25.88 5.93 6.42
CA ALA A 4 -25.14 4.97 7.24
C ALA A 4 -25.32 5.37 8.72
N ILE A 5 -25.81 4.46 9.55
CA ILE A 5 -26.12 4.74 10.96
C ILE A 5 -24.88 4.44 11.81
N THR A 6 -24.34 5.46 12.45
CA THR A 6 -23.29 5.35 13.48
C THR A 6 -23.90 5.06 14.85
N PRO A 7 -23.13 4.52 15.82
CA PRO A 7 -23.60 4.25 17.19
C PRO A 7 -24.03 5.52 17.95
N SER A 8 -23.68 6.72 17.48
CA SER A 8 -24.18 7.99 18.02
C SER A 8 -25.55 8.42 17.45
N GLY A 9 -26.23 7.55 16.67
CA GLY A 9 -27.50 7.87 16.02
C GLY A 9 -27.41 8.93 14.92
N ARG A 10 -26.20 9.30 14.46
CA ARG A 10 -26.03 10.28 13.38
C ARG A 10 -25.97 9.57 12.04
N ALA A 11 -26.93 9.92 11.20
CA ALA A 11 -27.05 9.55 9.80
C ALA A 11 -25.95 10.25 8.98
N ILE A 12 -24.81 9.58 8.77
CA ILE A 12 -23.73 10.13 7.93
C ILE A 12 -24.02 9.78 6.46
N ASN A 13 -23.82 10.76 5.57
CA ASN A 13 -23.95 10.54 4.13
C ASN A 13 -22.82 9.60 3.66
N PRO A 14 -23.15 8.44 3.04
CA PRO A 14 -22.14 7.46 2.63
C PRO A 14 -21.10 8.01 1.64
N TRP A 15 -21.41 9.09 0.91
CA TRP A 15 -20.46 9.75 0.02
C TRP A 15 -19.28 10.41 0.74
N TRP A 16 -19.49 10.93 1.97
CA TRP A 16 -18.38 11.46 2.77
C TRP A 16 -17.46 10.35 3.26
N ILE A 17 -18.02 9.17 3.56
CA ILE A 17 -17.25 7.99 3.90
C ILE A 17 -16.46 7.50 2.69
N GLY A 18 -17.10 7.39 1.53
CA GLY A 18 -16.42 7.03 0.28
C GLY A 18 -15.25 7.95 -0.03
N LEU A 19 -15.46 9.27 -0.01
CA LEU A 19 -14.39 10.24 -0.24
C LEU A 19 -13.25 10.11 0.78
N THR A 20 -13.58 9.89 2.05
CA THR A 20 -12.59 9.71 3.12
C THR A 20 -11.67 8.51 2.86
N LEU A 21 -12.24 7.40 2.39
CA LEU A 21 -11.48 6.18 2.08
C LEU A 21 -10.63 6.38 0.81
N THR A 22 -11.20 7.02 -0.20
CA THR A 22 -10.52 7.25 -1.47
C THR A 22 -9.31 8.19 -1.35
N ILE A 23 -9.29 9.09 -0.37
CA ILE A 23 -8.14 9.99 -0.15
C ILE A 23 -6.83 9.22 0.10
N ALA A 24 -6.85 8.13 0.88
CA ALA A 24 -5.60 7.40 1.17
C ALA A 24 -5.11 6.60 -0.04
N THR A 25 -6.02 5.96 -0.78
CA THR A 25 -5.63 5.22 -1.99
C THR A 25 -5.19 6.17 -3.09
N PHE A 26 -5.85 7.33 -3.24
CA PHE A 26 -5.37 8.37 -4.15
C PHE A 26 -3.94 8.82 -3.79
N MET A 27 -3.67 9.06 -2.50
CA MET A 27 -2.33 9.41 -2.02
C MET A 27 -1.30 8.33 -2.34
N GLU A 28 -1.62 7.06 -2.10
CA GLU A 28 -0.73 5.92 -2.34
C GLU A 28 -0.36 5.76 -3.83
N LEU A 29 -1.34 5.89 -4.72
CA LEU A 29 -1.12 5.85 -6.16
C LEU A 29 -0.35 7.08 -6.65
N LEU A 30 -0.64 8.25 -6.08
CA LEU A 30 0.04 9.50 -6.42
C LEU A 30 1.52 9.45 -6.01
N ASP A 31 1.81 8.95 -4.80
CA ASP A 31 3.18 8.77 -4.28
C ASP A 31 4.03 7.92 -5.23
N THR A 32 3.49 6.79 -5.68
CA THR A 32 4.18 5.90 -6.62
C THR A 32 4.53 6.62 -7.92
N SER A 33 3.57 7.40 -8.45
CA SER A 33 3.77 8.14 -9.70
C SER A 33 4.77 9.29 -9.55
N ILE A 34 4.70 10.06 -8.47
CA ILE A 34 5.62 11.16 -8.18
C ILE A 34 7.04 10.62 -7.98
N ALA A 35 7.20 9.55 -7.19
CA ALA A 35 8.50 8.94 -6.94
C ALA A 35 9.16 8.47 -8.26
N ASN A 36 8.37 7.96 -9.20
CA ASN A 36 8.86 7.55 -10.52
C ASN A 36 9.45 8.71 -11.31
N VAL A 37 8.78 9.85 -11.35
CA VAL A 37 9.30 11.06 -12.04
C VAL A 37 10.52 11.64 -11.33
N SER A 38 10.65 11.41 -10.02
CA SER A 38 11.71 12.00 -9.20
C SER A 38 12.97 11.16 -9.11
N LEU A 39 13.00 9.95 -9.71
CA LEU A 39 14.13 9.01 -9.66
C LEU A 39 15.48 9.64 -10.01
N PRO A 40 15.63 10.42 -11.10
CA PRO A 40 16.91 11.05 -11.43
C PRO A 40 17.43 12.00 -10.35
N HIS A 41 16.54 12.71 -9.66
CA HIS A 41 16.91 13.62 -8.58
C HIS A 41 17.20 12.89 -7.27
N ILE A 42 16.56 11.74 -7.02
CA ILE A 42 16.90 10.85 -5.91
C ILE A 42 18.33 10.32 -6.11
N ALA A 43 18.63 9.80 -7.30
CA ALA A 43 19.96 9.29 -7.66
C ALA A 43 21.03 10.39 -7.50
N GLY A 44 20.81 11.55 -8.13
CA GLY A 44 21.73 12.68 -8.03
C GLY A 44 21.87 13.24 -6.61
N GLY A 45 20.79 13.26 -5.83
CA GLY A 45 20.79 13.79 -4.46
C GLY A 45 21.36 12.83 -3.40
N LEU A 46 21.51 11.54 -3.72
CA LEU A 46 22.17 10.54 -2.86
C LEU A 46 23.53 10.10 -3.40
N GLY A 47 23.92 10.56 -4.59
CA GLY A 47 25.18 10.21 -5.23
C GLY A 47 25.26 8.75 -5.68
N THR A 48 24.12 8.16 -6.06
CA THR A 48 24.00 6.76 -6.50
C THR A 48 23.70 6.70 -8.00
N SER A 49 23.88 5.53 -8.62
CA SER A 49 23.49 5.37 -10.03
C SER A 49 21.97 5.41 -10.18
N LEU A 50 21.49 5.63 -11.42
CA LEU A 50 20.06 5.57 -11.71
C LEU A 50 19.53 4.14 -11.50
N ASP A 51 20.32 3.14 -11.90
CA ASP A 51 20.01 1.71 -11.74
C ASP A 51 19.96 1.29 -10.26
N GLU A 52 20.76 1.90 -9.39
CA GLU A 52 20.62 1.69 -7.95
C GLU A 52 19.37 2.40 -7.40
N ALA A 53 19.00 3.56 -7.95
CA ALA A 53 17.83 4.30 -7.51
C ALA A 53 16.51 3.66 -7.92
N THR A 54 16.44 2.88 -9.02
CA THR A 54 15.22 2.14 -9.39
C THR A 54 14.74 1.20 -8.28
N TRP A 55 15.67 0.70 -7.44
CA TRP A 55 15.38 -0.11 -6.25
C TRP A 55 14.41 0.56 -5.27
N VAL A 56 14.30 1.88 -5.28
CA VAL A 56 13.34 2.66 -4.47
C VAL A 56 11.89 2.40 -4.89
N LEU A 57 11.64 2.13 -6.18
CA LEU A 57 10.31 1.83 -6.71
C LEU A 57 10.01 0.33 -6.72
N THR A 58 10.94 -0.46 -7.22
CA THR A 58 10.78 -1.92 -7.40
C THR A 58 10.53 -2.60 -6.05
N SER A 59 11.38 -2.32 -5.05
CA SER A 59 11.19 -2.85 -3.68
C SER A 59 9.86 -2.44 -3.03
N TYR A 60 9.38 -1.21 -3.30
CA TYR A 60 8.07 -0.75 -2.85
C TYR A 60 6.93 -1.56 -3.49
N LEU A 61 6.98 -1.74 -4.81
CA LEU A 61 5.95 -2.46 -5.57
C LEU A 61 5.88 -3.94 -5.18
N VAL A 62 7.03 -4.59 -4.97
CA VAL A 62 7.11 -5.97 -4.47
C VAL A 62 6.48 -6.11 -3.10
N ALA A 63 6.87 -5.23 -2.17
CA ALA A 63 6.35 -5.23 -0.82
C ALA A 63 4.82 -5.03 -0.81
N ASN A 64 4.32 -4.13 -1.67
CA ASN A 64 2.90 -3.92 -1.90
C ASN A 64 2.22 -5.18 -2.43
N ALA A 65 2.80 -5.82 -3.46
CA ALA A 65 2.26 -7.03 -4.08
C ALA A 65 2.15 -8.22 -3.12
N VAL A 66 3.14 -8.42 -2.23
CA VAL A 66 3.13 -9.48 -1.21
C VAL A 66 1.98 -9.29 -0.21
N VAL A 67 1.67 -8.04 0.16
CA VAL A 67 0.64 -7.74 1.17
C VAL A 67 -0.78 -7.78 0.60
N LEU A 68 -0.97 -7.58 -0.70
CA LEU A 68 -2.29 -7.66 -1.34
C LEU A 68 -3.08 -8.95 -0.99
N PRO A 69 -2.56 -10.18 -1.18
CA PRO A 69 -3.29 -11.40 -0.83
C PRO A 69 -3.49 -11.55 0.69
N LEU A 70 -2.52 -11.10 1.48
CA LEU A 70 -2.55 -11.18 2.94
C LEU A 70 -3.58 -10.23 3.56
N SER A 71 -3.88 -9.13 2.86
CA SER A 71 -4.78 -8.08 3.34
C SER A 71 -6.19 -8.58 3.61
N ALA A 72 -6.69 -9.53 2.84
CA ALA A 72 -8.00 -10.14 3.08
C ALA A 72 -8.05 -10.87 4.43
N TRP A 73 -6.99 -11.59 4.79
CA TRP A 73 -6.88 -12.28 6.06
C TRP A 73 -6.58 -11.30 7.21
N LEU A 74 -5.61 -10.41 7.04
CA LEU A 74 -5.25 -9.38 8.03
C LEU A 74 -6.46 -8.51 8.39
N SER A 75 -7.26 -8.11 7.42
CA SER A 75 -8.48 -7.33 7.61
C SER A 75 -9.55 -8.08 8.43
N ARG A 76 -9.64 -9.41 8.29
CA ARG A 76 -10.53 -10.24 9.13
C ARG A 76 -10.04 -10.35 10.57
N VAL A 77 -8.73 -10.47 10.77
CA VAL A 77 -8.11 -10.59 12.11
C VAL A 77 -8.13 -9.25 12.85
N PHE A 78 -7.57 -8.21 12.23
CA PHE A 78 -7.44 -6.88 12.80
C PHE A 78 -8.69 -6.03 12.68
N GLY A 79 -9.73 -6.47 11.96
CA GLY A 79 -10.93 -5.69 11.67
C GLY A 79 -10.67 -4.64 10.58
N ARG A 80 -11.64 -4.46 9.67
CA ARG A 80 -11.53 -3.60 8.48
C ARG A 80 -11.09 -2.17 8.78
N LYS A 81 -11.82 -1.45 9.64
CA LYS A 81 -11.48 -0.05 9.98
C LYS A 81 -10.10 0.06 10.61
N ARG A 82 -9.78 -0.81 11.58
CA ARG A 82 -8.50 -0.74 12.31
C ARG A 82 -7.33 -1.12 11.40
N TYR A 83 -7.48 -2.14 10.57
CA TYR A 83 -6.46 -2.52 9.58
C TYR A 83 -6.19 -1.36 8.61
N TYR A 84 -7.24 -0.78 8.01
CA TYR A 84 -7.11 0.39 7.15
C TYR A 84 -6.38 1.55 7.86
N MET A 85 -6.79 1.92 9.08
CA MET A 85 -6.14 3.02 9.81
C MET A 85 -4.66 2.73 10.13
N VAL A 86 -4.32 1.48 10.44
CA VAL A 86 -2.93 1.06 10.67
C VAL A 86 -2.12 1.16 9.38
N CYS A 87 -2.66 0.71 8.24
CA CYS A 87 -2.04 0.86 6.93
C CYS A 87 -1.77 2.34 6.61
N VAL A 88 -2.77 3.22 6.76
CA VAL A 88 -2.57 4.65 6.49
C VAL A 88 -1.51 5.24 7.44
N ALA A 89 -1.57 4.93 8.74
CA ALA A 89 -0.62 5.45 9.72
C ALA A 89 0.81 4.97 9.43
N LEU A 90 0.99 3.68 9.11
CA LEU A 90 2.28 3.10 8.77
C LEU A 90 2.83 3.66 7.45
N PHE A 91 1.98 3.84 6.44
CA PHE A 91 2.35 4.48 5.18
C PHE A 91 2.85 5.90 5.44
N THR A 92 2.10 6.66 6.24
CA THR A 92 2.44 8.05 6.60
C THR A 92 3.76 8.13 7.36
N ALA A 93 3.95 7.30 8.39
CA ALA A 93 5.19 7.28 9.16
C ALA A 93 6.39 6.86 8.29
N SER A 94 6.23 5.84 7.46
CA SER A 94 7.28 5.38 6.54
C SER A 94 7.62 6.43 5.50
N SER A 95 6.62 7.15 4.99
CA SER A 95 6.83 8.29 4.09
C SER A 95 7.67 9.39 4.74
N PHE A 96 7.41 9.73 6.00
CA PHE A 96 8.24 10.69 6.72
C PHE A 96 9.70 10.21 6.79
N LEU A 97 9.89 8.93 7.12
CA LEU A 97 11.22 8.32 7.19
C LEU A 97 11.93 8.34 5.82
N CYS A 98 11.23 8.04 4.72
CA CYS A 98 11.74 8.17 3.35
C CYS A 98 12.27 9.60 3.07
N GLY A 99 11.49 10.62 3.42
CA GLY A 99 11.90 12.02 3.24
C GLY A 99 13.14 12.42 4.07
N THR A 100 13.38 11.74 5.19
CA THR A 100 14.55 11.97 6.06
C THR A 100 15.73 11.02 5.79
N ALA A 101 15.62 10.11 4.81
CA ALA A 101 16.64 9.10 4.57
C ALA A 101 17.99 9.73 4.18
N PRO A 102 19.11 9.36 4.85
CA PRO A 102 20.42 9.92 4.57
C PRO A 102 21.17 9.19 3.45
N ASN A 103 20.79 7.95 3.13
CA ASN A 103 21.40 7.14 2.08
C ASN A 103 20.36 6.25 1.40
N LEU A 104 20.73 5.68 0.25
CA LEU A 104 19.85 4.86 -0.57
C LEU A 104 19.37 3.59 0.15
N GLY A 105 20.24 2.90 0.88
CA GLY A 105 19.86 1.68 1.60
C GLY A 105 18.74 1.89 2.62
N LEU A 106 18.83 2.96 3.41
CA LEU A 106 17.76 3.35 4.34
C LEU A 106 16.48 3.80 3.61
N LEU A 107 16.62 4.51 2.48
CA LEU A 107 15.47 4.89 1.66
C LEU A 107 14.73 3.65 1.15
N ILE A 108 15.45 2.67 0.59
CA ILE A 108 14.88 1.39 0.12
C ILE A 108 14.18 0.68 1.28
N PHE A 109 14.81 0.59 2.45
CA PHE A 109 14.19 -0.03 3.62
C PHE A 109 12.87 0.64 4.02
N PHE A 110 12.82 1.98 4.07
CA PHE A 110 11.59 2.70 4.38
C PHE A 110 10.54 2.58 3.27
N ARG A 111 10.96 2.48 2.00
CA ARG A 111 10.06 2.19 0.88
C ARG A 111 9.44 0.80 0.97
N VAL A 112 10.19 -0.20 1.40
CA VAL A 112 9.63 -1.54 1.68
C VAL A 112 8.57 -1.46 2.78
N LEU A 113 8.83 -0.75 3.88
CA LEU A 113 7.83 -0.54 4.94
C LEU A 113 6.59 0.21 4.43
N GLN A 114 6.80 1.22 3.58
CA GLN A 114 5.73 1.98 2.95
C GLN A 114 4.90 1.11 1.99
N GLY A 115 5.54 0.22 1.22
CA GLY A 115 4.89 -0.73 0.32
C GLY A 115 4.05 -1.76 1.07
N ILE A 116 4.58 -2.30 2.18
CA ILE A 116 3.82 -3.18 3.10
C ILE A 116 2.54 -2.49 3.57
N ALA A 117 2.63 -1.19 3.90
CA ALA A 117 1.47 -0.42 4.34
C ALA A 117 0.48 -0.14 3.18
N GLY A 118 1.00 0.19 2.00
CA GLY A 118 0.21 0.53 0.81
C GLY A 118 -0.61 -0.62 0.27
N GLY A 119 -0.04 -1.84 0.26
CA GLY A 119 -0.72 -3.03 -0.29
C GLY A 119 -2.02 -3.40 0.42
N GLY A 120 -2.22 -2.92 1.65
CA GLY A 120 -3.47 -3.11 2.40
C GLY A 120 -4.58 -2.10 2.12
N LEU A 121 -4.28 -0.95 1.51
CA LEU A 121 -5.22 0.17 1.39
C LEU A 121 -6.34 -0.13 0.38
N ALA A 122 -5.98 -0.45 -0.87
CA ALA A 122 -6.92 -0.76 -1.94
C ALA A 122 -7.93 -1.88 -1.58
N PRO A 123 -7.52 -3.08 -1.16
CA PRO A 123 -8.47 -4.14 -0.82
C PRO A 123 -9.35 -3.79 0.39
N SER A 124 -8.82 -3.04 1.35
CA SER A 124 -9.58 -2.57 2.52
C SER A 124 -10.62 -1.53 2.13
N GLU A 125 -10.27 -0.56 1.29
CA GLU A 125 -11.21 0.44 0.78
C GLU A 125 -12.35 -0.22 0.01
N GLN A 126 -12.05 -1.10 -0.95
CA GLN A 126 -13.07 -1.77 -1.75
C GLN A 126 -14.08 -2.53 -0.87
N ALA A 127 -13.55 -3.25 0.12
CA ALA A 127 -14.33 -3.94 1.14
C ALA A 127 -15.24 -2.98 1.94
N MET A 128 -14.70 -1.85 2.37
CA MET A 128 -15.43 -0.85 3.18
C MET A 128 -16.47 -0.08 2.35
N LEU A 129 -16.23 0.17 1.07
CA LEU A 129 -17.20 0.74 0.13
C LEU A 129 -18.41 -0.19 -0.05
N VAL A 130 -18.17 -1.50 -0.17
CA VAL A 130 -19.24 -2.51 -0.27
C VAL A 130 -20.12 -2.54 0.98
N ASP A 131 -19.52 -2.39 2.16
CA ASP A 131 -20.26 -2.33 3.44
C ASP A 131 -21.03 -1.02 3.62
N THR A 132 -20.47 0.09 3.14
CA THR A 132 -21.03 1.43 3.34
C THR A 132 -22.19 1.71 2.39
N PHE A 133 -22.11 1.24 1.14
CA PHE A 133 -23.09 1.57 0.10
C PHE A 133 -24.08 0.44 -0.16
N PRO A 134 -25.38 0.75 -0.32
CA PRO A 134 -26.38 -0.22 -0.73
C PRO A 134 -26.06 -0.73 -2.15
N PRO A 135 -26.45 -1.97 -2.52
CA PRO A 135 -26.10 -2.59 -3.79
C PRO A 135 -26.31 -1.70 -5.03
N ALA A 136 -27.44 -0.98 -5.09
CA ALA A 136 -27.77 -0.07 -6.20
C ALA A 136 -26.81 1.12 -6.38
N LYS A 137 -26.06 1.50 -5.33
CA LYS A 137 -25.11 2.63 -5.38
C LYS A 137 -23.64 2.19 -5.41
N ARG A 138 -23.35 0.90 -5.28
CA ARG A 138 -21.98 0.37 -5.28
C ARG A 138 -21.25 0.71 -6.58
N ALA A 139 -21.92 0.59 -7.73
CA ALA A 139 -21.33 0.96 -9.02
C ALA A 139 -20.82 2.42 -9.04
N ALA A 140 -21.60 3.35 -8.49
CA ALA A 140 -21.21 4.75 -8.43
C ALA A 140 -20.09 5.00 -7.39
N ALA A 141 -20.07 4.26 -6.28
CA ALA A 141 -18.99 4.31 -5.29
C ALA A 141 -17.67 3.76 -5.86
N PHE A 142 -17.71 2.65 -6.59
CA PHE A 142 -16.55 2.15 -7.34
C PHE A 142 -16.15 3.09 -8.48
N GLY A 143 -17.08 3.86 -9.04
CA GLY A 143 -16.77 4.96 -9.96
C GLY A 143 -15.87 6.02 -9.33
N LEU A 144 -16.16 6.45 -8.10
CA LEU A 144 -15.30 7.38 -7.34
C LEU A 144 -13.89 6.80 -7.11
N TYR A 145 -13.82 5.54 -6.72
CA TYR A 145 -12.56 4.82 -6.54
C TYR A 145 -11.75 4.75 -7.86
N SER A 146 -12.39 4.40 -8.97
CA SER A 146 -11.75 4.36 -10.29
C SER A 146 -11.27 5.73 -10.76
N MET A 147 -11.99 6.80 -10.42
CA MET A 147 -11.50 8.16 -10.70
C MET A 147 -10.18 8.44 -9.98
N ALA A 148 -10.04 8.02 -8.72
CA ALA A 148 -8.77 8.18 -8.01
C ALA A 148 -7.64 7.38 -8.66
N ILE A 149 -7.91 6.15 -9.12
CA ILE A 149 -6.93 5.32 -9.82
C ILE A 149 -6.39 5.99 -11.09
N VAL A 150 -7.25 6.67 -11.84
CA VAL A 150 -6.86 7.32 -13.09
C VAL A 150 -6.22 8.68 -12.85
N LEU A 151 -6.78 9.47 -11.92
CA LEU A 151 -6.32 10.83 -11.67
C LEU A 151 -4.97 10.88 -10.96
N ALA A 152 -4.67 9.94 -10.06
CA ALA A 152 -3.41 9.95 -9.33
C ALA A 152 -2.18 9.84 -10.26
N PRO A 153 -2.07 8.86 -11.17
CA PRO A 153 -0.98 8.79 -12.14
C PRO A 153 -0.99 9.91 -13.18
N ALA A 154 -2.16 10.47 -13.50
CA ALA A 154 -2.25 11.60 -14.42
C ALA A 154 -1.67 12.89 -13.82
N LEU A 155 -1.88 13.11 -12.51
CA LEU A 155 -1.38 14.28 -11.80
C LEU A 155 0.05 14.10 -11.30
N GLY A 156 0.50 12.86 -11.12
CA GLY A 156 1.81 12.51 -10.58
C GLY A 156 2.99 13.18 -11.30
N PRO A 157 3.13 13.09 -12.63
CA PRO A 157 4.24 13.72 -13.34
C PRO A 157 4.28 15.23 -13.21
N THR A 158 3.11 15.90 -13.29
CA THR A 158 3.03 17.35 -13.18
C THR A 158 3.39 17.82 -11.77
N LEU A 159 2.82 17.20 -10.73
CA LEU A 159 3.12 17.55 -9.34
C LEU A 159 4.54 17.15 -8.95
N GLY A 160 4.97 15.96 -9.33
CA GLY A 160 6.30 15.43 -9.01
C GLY A 160 7.43 16.20 -9.67
N GLY A 161 7.29 16.53 -10.96
CA GLY A 161 8.23 17.41 -11.65
C GLY A 161 8.30 18.78 -10.99
N TRP A 162 7.14 19.41 -10.73
CA TRP A 162 7.11 20.72 -10.09
C TRP A 162 7.77 20.72 -8.69
N ILE A 163 7.48 19.73 -7.85
CA ILE A 163 8.10 19.60 -6.51
C ILE A 163 9.61 19.42 -6.64
N THR A 164 10.04 18.56 -7.56
CA THR A 164 11.44 18.14 -7.64
C THR A 164 12.32 19.18 -8.35
N ASP A 165 11.75 19.98 -9.25
CA ASP A 165 12.44 21.08 -9.92
C ASP A 165 12.58 22.32 -9.02
N ASN A 166 11.57 22.61 -8.19
CA ASN A 166 11.53 23.82 -7.36
C ASN A 166 11.92 23.61 -5.89
N SER A 167 12.04 22.37 -5.44
CA SER A 167 12.33 21.99 -4.06
C SER A 167 13.17 20.72 -4.02
N SER A 168 13.57 20.27 -2.82
CA SER A 168 14.25 18.97 -2.70
C SER A 168 13.31 17.83 -3.04
N TRP A 169 13.80 16.81 -3.77
CA TRP A 169 13.07 15.55 -4.03
C TRP A 169 12.48 14.93 -2.76
N ARG A 170 13.06 15.18 -1.59
CA ARG A 170 12.54 14.70 -0.29
C ARG A 170 11.10 15.13 -0.01
N TRP A 171 10.68 16.28 -0.54
CA TRP A 171 9.33 16.79 -0.35
C TRP A 171 8.25 15.90 -0.96
N ILE A 172 8.58 15.08 -1.97
CA ILE A 172 7.62 14.13 -2.54
C ILE A 172 7.12 13.12 -1.51
N PHE A 173 7.88 12.86 -0.45
CA PHE A 173 7.46 12.00 0.64
C PHE A 173 6.76 12.78 1.76
N PHE A 174 7.09 14.06 1.95
CA PHE A 174 6.47 14.88 2.99
C PHE A 174 5.04 15.31 2.65
N ILE A 175 4.67 15.41 1.36
CA ILE A 175 3.29 15.73 0.96
C ILE A 175 2.27 14.70 1.44
N ASN A 176 2.70 13.45 1.65
CA ASN A 176 1.81 12.38 2.14
C ASN A 176 1.43 12.57 3.61
N ILE A 177 2.25 13.28 4.39
CA ILE A 177 2.04 13.43 5.84
C ILE A 177 0.72 14.12 6.19
N PRO A 178 0.43 15.33 5.66
CA PRO A 178 -0.86 15.98 5.93
C PRO A 178 -2.05 15.16 5.41
N ILE A 179 -1.91 14.50 4.27
CA ILE A 179 -2.99 13.71 3.65
C ILE A 179 -3.28 12.45 4.46
N GLY A 180 -2.25 11.73 4.86
CA GLY A 180 -2.35 10.52 5.69
C GLY A 180 -2.93 10.82 7.06
N LEU A 181 -2.47 11.89 7.71
CA LEU A 181 -3.02 12.34 8.99
C LEU A 181 -4.50 12.70 8.87
N LEU A 182 -4.86 13.43 7.81
CA LEU A 182 -6.25 13.76 7.50
C LEU A 182 -7.10 12.50 7.31
N SER A 183 -6.63 11.52 6.54
CA SER A 183 -7.35 10.27 6.31
C SER A 183 -7.53 9.45 7.59
N VAL A 184 -6.52 9.37 8.47
CA VAL A 184 -6.66 8.70 9.78
C VAL A 184 -7.71 9.40 10.65
N ILE A 185 -7.66 10.74 10.74
CA ILE A 185 -8.62 11.51 11.54
C ILE A 185 -10.03 11.34 11.00
N LEU A 186 -10.24 11.51 9.69
CA LEU A 186 -11.55 11.39 9.06
C LEU A 186 -12.09 9.96 9.18
N THR A 187 -11.28 8.95 8.90
CA THR A 187 -11.66 7.54 9.05
C THR A 187 -12.03 7.22 10.50
N SER A 188 -11.28 7.72 11.48
CA SER A 188 -11.57 7.49 12.90
C SER A 188 -12.96 8.01 13.31
N ARG A 189 -13.39 9.14 12.73
CA ARG A 189 -14.63 9.85 13.08
C ARG A 189 -15.85 9.45 12.23
N LEU A 190 -15.66 9.19 10.94
CA LEU A 190 -16.75 9.00 9.98
C LEU A 190 -17.07 7.53 9.71
N VAL A 191 -16.07 6.66 9.83
CA VAL A 191 -16.23 5.23 9.56
C VAL A 191 -16.51 4.50 10.86
N THR A 192 -17.50 3.61 10.86
CA THR A 192 -17.73 2.66 11.96
C THR A 192 -17.75 1.25 11.39
N ASP A 193 -17.12 0.30 12.09
CA ASP A 193 -17.23 -1.12 11.73
C ASP A 193 -18.69 -1.59 11.87
N PRO A 194 -19.26 -2.32 10.90
CA PRO A 194 -20.61 -2.86 11.00
C PRO A 194 -20.79 -3.80 12.21
N PRO A 195 -21.96 -3.80 12.88
CA PRO A 195 -22.22 -4.68 14.03
C PRO A 195 -22.07 -6.17 13.71
N ALA A 196 -22.42 -6.61 12.49
CA ALA A 196 -22.23 -7.99 12.03
C ALA A 196 -20.75 -8.44 12.03
N PHE A 197 -19.82 -7.53 11.76
CA PHE A 197 -18.38 -7.81 11.80
C PHE A 197 -17.85 -7.90 13.23
N THR A 198 -18.50 -7.22 14.18
CA THR A 198 -18.16 -7.30 15.60
C THR A 198 -18.52 -8.68 16.17
N GLU A 199 -19.65 -9.24 15.71
CA GLU A 199 -20.10 -10.62 16.00
C GLU A 199 -19.16 -11.68 15.40
N GLU A 200 -18.77 -11.51 14.12
CA GLU A 200 -17.84 -12.42 13.43
C GLU A 200 -16.46 -12.43 14.10
N ARG A 201 -15.96 -11.26 14.52
CA ARG A 201 -14.73 -11.15 15.33
C ARG A 201 -14.83 -11.89 16.64
N ARG A 202 -15.98 -11.81 17.33
CA ARG A 202 -16.22 -12.51 18.59
C ARG A 202 -16.15 -14.02 18.35
N ARG A 203 -16.79 -14.52 17.29
CA ARG A 203 -16.77 -15.95 16.90
C ARG A 203 -15.38 -16.44 16.47
N ILE A 204 -14.61 -15.65 15.72
CA ILE A 204 -13.24 -16.03 15.31
C ILE A 204 -12.30 -16.06 16.53
N LYS A 205 -12.45 -15.10 17.44
CA LYS A 205 -11.67 -15.05 18.69
C LYS A 205 -12.06 -16.16 19.67
N GLU A 206 -13.34 -16.53 19.73
CA GLU A 206 -13.87 -17.63 20.54
C GLU A 206 -13.52 -19.02 19.97
N SER A 207 -13.40 -19.17 18.65
CA SER A 207 -13.09 -20.45 17.99
C SER A 207 -11.61 -20.81 17.92
N GLY A 208 -10.70 -19.92 18.35
CA GLY A 208 -9.25 -20.17 18.37
C GLY A 208 -8.62 -20.44 16.99
N ARG A 209 -9.36 -20.22 15.90
CA ARG A 209 -8.99 -20.63 14.53
C ARG A 209 -8.19 -19.59 13.73
N SER A 210 -7.84 -18.46 14.34
CA SER A 210 -6.89 -17.52 13.72
C SER A 210 -5.46 -17.99 13.99
N ARG A 211 -5.05 -19.11 13.39
CA ARG A 211 -3.63 -19.41 13.25
C ARG A 211 -3.11 -18.56 12.09
N VAL A 212 -2.21 -17.64 12.39
CA VAL A 212 -1.50 -16.88 11.36
C VAL A 212 -0.64 -17.87 10.59
N ASP A 213 -0.81 -17.90 9.27
CA ASP A 213 0.07 -18.67 8.40
C ASP A 213 1.37 -17.90 8.17
N TYR A 214 2.20 -17.87 9.21
CA TYR A 214 3.51 -17.23 9.16
C TYR A 214 4.40 -17.84 8.09
N VAL A 215 4.22 -19.13 7.79
CA VAL A 215 5.02 -19.87 6.80
C VAL A 215 4.64 -19.43 5.40
N GLY A 216 3.34 -19.41 5.05
CA GLY A 216 2.87 -18.91 3.77
C GLY A 216 3.24 -17.44 3.54
N ILE A 217 3.11 -16.58 4.57
CA ILE A 217 3.54 -15.17 4.50
C ILE A 217 5.03 -15.05 4.17
N LEU A 218 5.87 -15.81 4.88
CA LEU A 218 7.31 -15.77 4.67
C LEU A 218 7.70 -16.32 3.29
N LEU A 219 7.05 -17.38 2.83
CA LEU A 219 7.27 -17.97 1.51
C LEU A 219 6.84 -17.01 0.38
N PHE A 220 5.72 -16.29 0.53
CA PHE A 220 5.36 -15.24 -0.43
C PHE A 220 6.36 -14.08 -0.44
N ALA A 221 6.80 -13.62 0.74
CA ALA A 221 7.79 -12.56 0.85
C ALA A 221 9.13 -12.95 0.20
N ILE A 222 9.61 -14.16 0.45
CA ILE A 222 10.84 -14.69 -0.15
C ILE A 222 10.65 -14.94 -1.65
N GLY A 223 9.51 -15.51 -2.04
CA GLY A 223 9.19 -15.83 -3.42
C GLY A 223 9.21 -14.60 -4.33
N PHE A 224 8.43 -13.58 -3.98
CA PHE A 224 8.38 -12.32 -4.72
C PHE A 224 9.66 -11.50 -4.56
N GLY A 225 10.27 -11.47 -3.37
CA GLY A 225 11.53 -10.77 -3.15
C GLY A 225 12.67 -11.33 -4.00
N CYS A 226 12.78 -12.66 -4.10
CA CYS A 226 13.78 -13.29 -4.97
C CYS A 226 13.44 -13.15 -6.46
N LEU A 227 12.16 -13.19 -6.82
CA LEU A 227 11.73 -12.96 -8.20
C LEU A 227 12.12 -11.56 -8.68
N GLU A 228 11.94 -10.55 -7.83
CA GLU A 228 12.33 -9.17 -8.15
C GLU A 228 13.82 -9.06 -8.45
N VAL A 229 14.67 -9.63 -7.59
CA VAL A 229 16.13 -9.61 -7.77
C VAL A 229 16.51 -10.23 -9.12
N VAL A 230 15.86 -11.33 -9.51
CA VAL A 230 16.09 -12.00 -10.81
C VAL A 230 15.68 -11.11 -11.97
N LEU A 231 14.54 -10.42 -11.88
CA LEU A 231 14.03 -9.58 -12.96
C LEU A 231 14.81 -8.27 -13.10
N ASP A 232 15.24 -7.70 -11.98
CA ASP A 232 15.93 -6.41 -11.95
C ASP A 232 17.43 -6.55 -12.26
N LYS A 233 18.11 -7.56 -11.70
CA LYS A 233 19.54 -7.81 -11.94
C LYS A 233 19.82 -8.82 -13.04
N GLY A 234 18.79 -9.49 -13.57
CA GLY A 234 18.95 -10.54 -14.58
C GLY A 234 19.73 -10.06 -15.78
N GLN A 235 19.36 -8.92 -16.38
CA GLN A 235 20.08 -8.41 -17.55
C GLN A 235 21.51 -7.95 -17.24
N GLU A 236 21.74 -7.35 -16.06
CA GLU A 236 23.06 -6.86 -15.65
C GLU A 236 24.03 -8.02 -15.35
N ASP A 237 23.54 -9.06 -14.70
CA ASP A 237 24.32 -10.21 -14.23
C ASP A 237 24.32 -11.38 -15.23
N ASP A 238 24.06 -11.15 -16.53
CA ASP A 238 24.07 -12.19 -17.57
C ASP A 238 23.05 -13.34 -17.34
N TRP A 239 21.92 -13.02 -16.72
CA TRP A 239 20.77 -13.90 -16.45
C TRP A 239 21.21 -15.23 -15.81
N PHE A 240 20.85 -16.36 -16.43
CA PHE A 240 21.18 -17.70 -15.95
C PHE A 240 22.66 -18.06 -16.14
N GLY A 241 23.46 -17.19 -16.78
CA GLY A 241 24.91 -17.26 -16.76
C GLY A 241 25.49 -16.99 -15.37
N SER A 242 24.79 -16.22 -14.53
CA SER A 242 25.19 -15.94 -13.16
C SER A 242 24.65 -16.98 -12.16
N PRO A 243 25.54 -17.57 -11.32
CA PRO A 243 25.13 -18.42 -10.21
C PRO A 243 24.22 -17.71 -9.21
N PHE A 244 24.36 -16.39 -9.07
CA PHE A 244 23.55 -15.57 -8.18
C PHE A 244 22.09 -15.53 -8.66
N ILE A 245 21.85 -15.13 -9.92
CA ILE A 245 20.50 -15.07 -10.50
C ILE A 245 19.86 -16.46 -10.56
N THR A 246 20.64 -17.49 -10.87
CA THR A 246 20.16 -18.88 -10.89
C THR A 246 19.71 -19.34 -9.50
N ALA A 247 20.47 -19.04 -8.45
CA ALA A 247 20.09 -19.37 -7.08
C ALA A 247 18.80 -18.64 -6.64
N PHE A 248 18.69 -17.35 -6.93
CA PHE A 248 17.49 -16.56 -6.62
C PHE A 248 16.26 -17.04 -7.39
N THR A 249 16.42 -17.47 -8.65
CA THR A 249 15.33 -18.06 -9.44
C THR A 249 14.82 -19.35 -8.82
N LEU A 250 15.73 -20.24 -8.40
CA LEU A 250 15.34 -21.50 -7.76
C LEU A 250 14.65 -21.26 -6.41
N VAL A 251 15.17 -20.35 -5.58
CA VAL A 251 14.55 -19.98 -4.31
C VAL A 251 13.17 -19.37 -4.53
N SER A 252 13.01 -18.49 -5.52
CA SER A 252 11.73 -17.90 -5.87
C SER A 252 10.70 -18.96 -6.29
N LEU A 253 11.07 -19.83 -7.24
CA LEU A 253 10.19 -20.90 -7.73
C LEU A 253 9.77 -21.84 -6.60
N MET A 254 10.72 -22.30 -5.78
CA MET A 254 10.41 -23.17 -4.64
C MET A 254 9.48 -22.47 -3.67
N ALA A 255 9.79 -21.23 -3.27
CA ALA A 255 9.00 -20.50 -2.29
C ALA A 255 7.56 -20.24 -2.78
N LEU A 256 7.38 -19.86 -4.04
CA LEU A 256 6.04 -19.64 -4.62
C LEU A 256 5.25 -20.94 -4.81
N ILE A 257 5.90 -22.04 -5.21
CA ILE A 257 5.23 -23.35 -5.32
C ILE A 257 4.77 -23.83 -3.94
N PHE A 258 5.63 -23.76 -2.92
CA PHE A 258 5.28 -24.16 -1.55
C PHE A 258 4.28 -23.21 -0.89
N ALA A 259 4.20 -21.95 -1.31
CA ALA A 259 3.20 -21.01 -0.80
C ALA A 259 1.78 -21.30 -1.32
N VAL A 260 1.67 -21.97 -2.48
CA VAL A 260 0.39 -22.28 -3.14
C VAL A 260 -0.07 -23.72 -2.85
N ALA A 261 0.86 -24.63 -2.51
CA ALA A 261 0.60 -26.03 -2.19
C ALA A 261 0.04 -26.22 -0.77
#